data_AF-W2L8G9-F1
#
_entry.id   AF-W2L8G9-F1
#
_cell.length_a   1.000
_cell.length_b   1.000
_cell.length_c   1.000
_cell.angle_alpha   90.00
_cell.angle_beta   90.00
_cell.angle_gamma   90.00
#
_symmetry.space_group_name_H-M   'P 1'
#
loop_
_entity.id
_entity.type
_entity.pdbx_description
1 polymer ?
#
loop_
_entity_poly.entity_id
_entity_poly.type
_entity_poly.pdbx_seq_one_letter_code
_entity_poly.pdbx_strand_id
1 'polypeptide(L)'
;MQACIWYNGKSLYVAPEDRMMLFYRCLAGFSSISFAFYAVSQMVLADASTVVFTSPVFTFFLGACVLHERIDIPSFACALLSFGGLLCVVRPAFIFGNDHATAHTDGSWIAIGSALLGAIGQAFVFISVRKLKSIHFLVIVHYFMLFSVIGSLLYMVLVQRVFVVPSTTGVWLAVIGSGVFTFVGQMLLTKGFQLEKAGIASVMRYLDVVCVFMWDYLLLGEKINYWSVVGAAIICTCAATIALRKAHTG
;
A
#
# COMPACT_ATOMS: atom_id res chain seq x y z
N MET A 1 21.37 8.28 28.72
CA MET A 1 21.60 6.82 28.67
C MET A 1 20.99 6.30 27.36
N GLN A 2 21.78 6.28 26.28
CA GLN A 2 21.32 5.88 24.94
C GLN A 2 21.87 4.48 24.65
N ALA A 3 21.03 3.45 24.75
CA ALA A 3 21.36 2.14 24.21
C ALA A 3 21.21 2.22 22.68
N CYS A 4 22.29 2.59 22.00
CA CYS A 4 22.37 2.55 20.54
C CYS A 4 22.39 1.08 20.12
N ILE A 5 21.29 0.60 19.55
CA ILE A 5 21.28 -0.65 18.80
C ILE A 5 22.03 -0.35 17.49
N TRP A 6 23.19 -0.96 17.31
CA TRP A 6 24.00 -0.83 16.10
C TRP A 6 23.62 -1.95 15.14
N TYR A 7 23.18 -1.61 13.93
CA TYR A 7 23.14 -2.55 12.82
C TYR A 7 24.01 -2.02 11.69
N ASN A 8 25.09 -2.74 11.38
CA ASN A 8 25.97 -2.49 10.24
C ASN A 8 26.65 -1.09 10.21
N GLY A 9 27.17 -0.62 11.35
CA GLY A 9 27.95 0.62 11.43
C GLY A 9 27.15 1.92 11.31
N LYS A 10 25.82 1.85 11.16
CA LYS A 10 24.93 3.01 11.19
C LYS A 10 24.15 3.03 12.50
N SER A 11 24.27 4.13 13.23
CA SER A 11 23.49 4.35 14.45
C SER A 11 22.00 4.38 14.12
N LEU A 12 21.18 3.54 14.78
CA LEU A 12 19.71 3.60 14.72
C LEU A 12 19.14 4.82 15.47
N TYR A 13 19.98 5.82 15.73
CA TYR A 13 19.59 7.04 16.42
C TYR A 13 18.67 7.87 15.54
N VAL A 14 17.43 7.99 16.00
CA VAL A 14 16.44 8.93 15.45
C VAL A 14 16.55 10.24 16.24
N ALA A 15 16.81 11.33 15.51
CA ALA A 15 16.84 12.68 16.07
C ALA A 15 15.50 12.99 16.77
N PRO A 16 15.49 13.68 17.93
CA PRO A 16 14.26 13.91 18.70
C PRO A 16 13.14 14.55 17.90
N GLU A 17 13.49 15.41 16.94
CA GLU A 17 12.57 16.10 16.04
C GLU A 17 11.77 15.16 15.12
N ASP A 18 12.39 14.06 14.65
CA ASP A 18 11.75 13.13 13.72
C ASP A 18 10.96 12.01 14.41
N ARG A 19 11.14 11.82 15.72
CA ARG A 19 10.50 10.72 16.48
C ARG A 19 8.99 10.78 16.43
N MET A 20 8.41 11.98 16.53
CA MET A 20 6.96 12.17 16.48
C MET A 20 6.42 11.82 15.09
N MET A 21 7.08 12.29 14.03
CA MET A 21 6.68 11.96 12.65
C MET A 21 6.80 10.46 12.39
N LEU A 22 7.87 9.82 12.88
CA LEU A 22 8.05 8.37 12.78
C LEU A 22 6.96 7.60 13.54
N PHE A 23 6.58 8.06 14.74
CA PHE A 23 5.48 7.48 15.49
C PHE A 23 4.15 7.58 14.73
N TYR A 24 3.80 8.76 14.21
CA TYR A 24 2.59 8.95 13.41
C TYR A 24 2.61 8.10 12.13
N ARG A 25 3.78 7.95 11.49
CA ARG A 25 3.97 7.04 10.34
C ARG A 25 3.70 5.58 10.70
N CYS A 26 4.15 5.13 11.87
CA CYS A 26 3.92 3.76 12.33
C CYS A 26 2.44 3.54 12.67
N LEU A 27 1.84 4.47 13.41
CA LEU A 27 0.43 4.44 13.79
C LEU A 27 -0.49 4.43 12.56
N ALA A 28 -0.28 5.35 11.62
CA ALA A 28 -1.04 5.44 10.39
C ALA A 28 -0.84 4.22 9.48
N GLY A 29 0.36 3.66 9.44
CA GLY A 29 0.64 2.44 8.67
C GLY A 29 -0.08 1.22 9.23
N PHE A 30 -0.06 1.06 10.55
CA PHE A 30 -0.77 -0.04 11.20
C PHE A 30 -2.28 0.12 11.04
N SER A 31 -2.84 1.29 11.34
CA SER A 31 -4.28 1.54 11.21
C SER A 31 -4.77 1.44 9.77
N SER A 32 -4.00 1.94 8.79
CA SER A 32 -4.32 1.83 7.37
C SER A 32 -4.48 0.37 6.94
N ILE A 33 -3.52 -0.49 7.32
CA ILE A 33 -3.56 -1.91 7.00
C ILE A 33 -4.73 -2.59 7.74
N SER A 34 -4.97 -2.27 9.01
CA SER A 34 -6.11 -2.82 9.77
C SER A 34 -7.46 -2.47 9.12
N PHE A 35 -7.65 -1.22 8.69
CA PHE A 35 -8.88 -0.81 8.02
C PHE A 35 -9.03 -1.44 6.63
N ALA A 36 -7.93 -1.62 5.90
CA ALA A 36 -7.94 -2.33 4.62
C ALA A 36 -8.33 -3.81 4.78
N PHE A 37 -7.76 -4.52 5.77
CA PHE A 37 -8.15 -5.90 6.08
C PHE A 37 -9.60 -6.02 6.53
N TYR A 38 -10.07 -5.08 7.37
CA TYR A 38 -11.47 -5.03 7.76
C TYR A 38 -12.38 -4.84 6.55
N ALA A 39 -12.06 -3.92 5.63
CA ALA A 39 -12.80 -3.75 4.38
C ALA A 39 -12.85 -5.06 3.58
N VAL A 40 -11.71 -5.71 3.35
CA VAL A 40 -11.63 -6.99 2.62
C VAL A 40 -12.45 -8.09 3.29
N SER A 41 -12.62 -8.07 4.63
CA SER A 41 -13.46 -9.02 5.34
C SER A 41 -14.98 -8.78 5.20
N GLN A 42 -15.39 -7.58 4.80
CA GLN A 42 -16.79 -7.14 4.78
C GLN A 42 -17.32 -6.85 3.37
N MET A 43 -16.45 -6.77 2.36
CA MET A 43 -16.85 -6.54 0.96
C MET A 43 -16.03 -7.40 0.00
N VAL A 44 -16.45 -7.44 -1.26
CA VAL A 44 -15.72 -8.17 -2.31
C VAL A 44 -14.30 -7.60 -2.45
N LEU A 45 -13.30 -8.48 -2.59
CA LEU A 45 -11.89 -8.09 -2.70
C LEU A 45 -11.65 -7.04 -3.81
N ALA A 46 -12.37 -7.16 -4.92
CA ALA A 46 -12.33 -6.19 -6.02
C ALA A 46 -12.79 -4.78 -5.61
N ASP A 47 -13.88 -4.68 -4.83
CA ASP A 47 -14.39 -3.41 -4.34
C ASP A 47 -13.42 -2.80 -3.31
N ALA A 48 -12.94 -3.61 -2.36
CA ALA A 48 -12.01 -3.17 -1.33
C ALA A 48 -10.70 -2.65 -1.92
N SER A 49 -10.09 -3.42 -2.82
CA SER A 49 -8.84 -3.04 -3.48
C SER A 49 -9.01 -1.78 -4.32
N THR A 50 -10.12 -1.63 -5.06
CA THR A 50 -10.43 -0.41 -5.82
C THR A 50 -10.39 0.83 -4.94
N VAL A 51 -11.04 0.78 -3.77
CA VAL A 51 -11.08 1.92 -2.85
C VAL A 51 -9.71 2.16 -2.22
N VAL A 52 -8.97 1.12 -1.83
CA VAL A 52 -7.62 1.27 -1.26
C VAL A 52 -6.64 1.88 -2.27
N PHE A 53 -6.74 1.49 -3.55
CA PHE A 53 -5.93 2.03 -4.64
C PHE A 53 -6.36 3.44 -5.11
N THR A 54 -7.26 4.12 -4.39
CA THR A 54 -7.40 5.58 -4.48
C THR A 54 -6.30 6.32 -3.73
N SER A 55 -5.53 5.64 -2.87
CA SER A 55 -4.43 6.22 -2.10
C SER A 55 -3.40 6.99 -2.94
N PRO A 56 -3.03 6.59 -4.17
CA PRO A 56 -2.10 7.38 -4.98
C PRO A 56 -2.65 8.76 -5.35
N VAL A 57 -3.95 8.85 -5.63
CA VAL A 57 -4.63 10.12 -5.92
C VAL A 57 -4.62 11.02 -4.69
N PHE A 58 -4.98 10.49 -3.50
CA PHE A 58 -4.85 11.25 -2.25
C PHE A 58 -3.41 11.67 -1.94
N THR A 59 -2.43 10.86 -2.34
CA THR A 59 -1.01 11.16 -2.15
C THR A 59 -0.56 12.36 -2.99
N PHE A 60 -1.11 12.58 -4.19
CA PHE A 60 -0.84 13.81 -4.94
C PHE A 60 -1.34 15.04 -4.19
N PHE A 61 -2.58 15.01 -3.72
CA PHE A 61 -3.18 16.14 -3.01
C PHE A 61 -2.46 16.42 -1.69
N LEU A 62 -2.20 15.39 -0.88
CA LEU A 62 -1.46 15.55 0.36
C LEU A 62 0.01 15.93 0.12
N GLY A 63 0.63 15.47 -0.97
CA GLY A 63 1.98 15.87 -1.36
C GLY A 63 2.06 17.35 -1.69
N ALA A 64 1.06 17.87 -2.40
CA ALA A 64 0.94 19.29 -2.69
C ALA A 64 0.68 20.12 -1.43
N CYS A 65 -0.24 19.70 -0.56
CA CYS A 65 -0.59 20.46 0.64
C CYS A 65 0.46 20.39 1.76
N VAL A 66 1.01 19.20 2.04
CA VAL A 66 1.88 18.97 3.21
C VAL A 66 3.35 19.22 2.86
N LEU A 67 3.82 18.72 1.70
CA LEU A 67 5.22 18.88 1.29
C LEU A 67 5.43 20.09 0.38
N HIS A 68 4.37 20.77 -0.04
CA HIS A 68 4.45 21.89 -0.99
C HIS A 68 5.11 21.45 -2.31
N GLU A 69 4.96 20.15 -2.68
CA GLU A 69 5.44 19.63 -3.96
C GLU A 69 4.53 20.15 -5.09
N ARG A 70 5.13 20.70 -6.15
CA ARG A 70 4.37 21.11 -7.33
C ARG A 70 3.71 19.89 -7.99
N ILE A 71 2.42 19.99 -8.26
CA ILE A 71 1.66 18.98 -8.99
C ILE A 71 2.15 18.99 -10.45
N ASP A 72 2.86 17.94 -10.85
CA ASP A 72 3.17 17.69 -12.26
C ASP A 72 1.89 17.21 -12.94
N ILE A 73 1.19 18.13 -13.62
CA ILE A 73 -0.08 17.90 -14.32
C ILE A 73 -0.07 16.59 -15.13
N PRO A 74 0.93 16.30 -15.98
CA PRO A 74 0.99 15.04 -16.72
C PRO A 74 1.15 13.79 -15.83
N SER A 75 1.91 13.84 -14.72
CA SER A 75 1.95 12.73 -13.76
C SER A 75 0.60 12.55 -13.05
N PHE A 76 -0.10 13.64 -12.74
CA PHE A 76 -1.45 13.59 -12.15
C PHE A 76 -2.47 13.03 -13.14
N ALA A 77 -2.42 13.42 -14.41
CA ALA A 77 -3.25 12.84 -15.47
C ALA A 77 -2.97 11.34 -15.62
N CYS A 78 -1.70 10.92 -15.60
CA CYS A 78 -1.31 9.50 -15.58
C CYS A 78 -1.85 8.77 -14.34
N ALA A 79 -1.91 9.41 -13.17
CA ALA A 79 -2.52 8.85 -11.97
C ALA A 79 -4.02 8.57 -12.16
N LEU A 80 -4.77 9.54 -12.70
CA LEU A 80 -6.20 9.39 -12.97
C LEU A 80 -6.47 8.34 -14.05
N LEU A 81 -5.67 8.33 -15.13
CA LEU A 81 -5.76 7.31 -16.18
C LEU A 81 -5.41 5.91 -15.66
N SER A 82 -4.38 5.79 -14.83
CA SER A 82 -3.99 4.51 -14.22
C SER A 82 -5.05 4.02 -13.23
N PHE A 83 -5.72 4.92 -12.51
CA PHE A 83 -6.88 4.57 -11.69
C PHE A 83 -8.04 4.06 -12.56
N GLY A 84 -8.32 4.70 -13.69
CA GLY A 84 -9.27 4.17 -14.68
C GLY A 84 -8.87 2.77 -15.19
N GLY A 85 -7.59 2.57 -15.50
CA GLY A 85 -7.05 1.26 -15.88
C GLY A 85 -7.21 0.21 -14.78
N LEU A 86 -6.99 0.58 -13.52
CA LEU A 86 -7.25 -0.25 -12.34
C LEU A 86 -8.72 -0.71 -12.31
N LEU A 87 -9.69 0.19 -12.55
CA LEU A 87 -11.11 -0.18 -12.57
C LEU A 87 -11.40 -1.23 -13.65
N CYS A 88 -10.75 -1.15 -14.81
CA CYS A 88 -10.90 -2.14 -15.89
C CYS A 88 -10.29 -3.52 -15.54
N VAL A 89 -9.20 -3.54 -14.76
CA VAL A 89 -8.55 -4.77 -14.30
C VAL A 89 -9.34 -5.41 -13.16
N VAL A 90 -9.60 -4.63 -12.11
CA VAL A 90 -10.19 -5.10 -10.84
C VAL A 90 -11.69 -5.37 -10.97
N ARG A 91 -12.39 -4.60 -11.82
CA ARG A 91 -13.82 -4.73 -12.09
C ARG A 91 -14.67 -4.83 -10.82
N PRO A 92 -14.72 -3.74 -10.05
CA PRO A 92 -15.58 -3.69 -8.88
C PRO A 92 -17.04 -4.00 -9.25
N ALA A 93 -17.70 -4.77 -8.38
CA ALA A 93 -19.08 -5.22 -8.57
C ALA A 93 -20.06 -4.04 -8.60
N PHE A 94 -19.76 -2.95 -7.86
CA PHE A 94 -20.60 -1.75 -7.83
C PHE A 94 -20.62 -0.96 -9.16
N ILE A 95 -19.63 -1.14 -10.05
CA ILE A 95 -19.58 -0.46 -11.35
C ILE A 95 -20.05 -1.38 -12.47
N PHE A 96 -19.54 -2.62 -12.48
CA PHE A 96 -19.75 -3.52 -13.61
C PHE A 96 -20.95 -4.47 -13.42
N GLY A 97 -21.46 -4.59 -12.19
CA GLY A 97 -22.49 -5.56 -11.83
C GLY A 97 -21.98 -7.00 -11.95
N ASN A 98 -22.28 -7.86 -10.98
CA ASN A 98 -22.18 -9.32 -11.15
C ASN A 98 -22.94 -10.06 -10.05
N ASP A 99 -23.44 -11.26 -10.40
CA ASP A 99 -24.30 -12.21 -9.67
C ASP A 99 -23.69 -12.82 -8.38
N HIS A 100 -22.68 -12.20 -7.78
CA HIS A 100 -22.07 -12.71 -6.55
C HIS A 100 -22.94 -12.34 -5.34
N ALA A 101 -23.81 -13.28 -4.98
CA ALA A 101 -24.73 -13.26 -3.82
C ALA A 101 -24.05 -13.15 -2.43
N THR A 102 -22.77 -12.77 -2.36
CA THR A 102 -21.99 -12.68 -1.12
C THR A 102 -21.95 -11.28 -0.51
N ALA A 103 -22.59 -10.29 -1.12
CA ALA A 103 -22.80 -8.99 -0.48
C ALA A 103 -23.91 -9.10 0.58
N HIS A 104 -23.53 -9.46 1.81
CA HIS A 104 -24.35 -9.14 2.98
C HIS A 104 -24.37 -7.61 3.10
N THR A 105 -25.42 -6.99 2.55
CA THR A 105 -25.59 -5.54 2.39
C THR A 105 -25.67 -4.76 3.71
N ASP A 106 -25.73 -5.44 4.86
CA ASP A 106 -25.90 -4.80 6.17
C ASP A 106 -24.61 -4.14 6.72
N GLY A 107 -23.46 -4.26 6.04
CA GLY A 107 -22.17 -3.66 6.43
C GLY A 107 -21.55 -2.64 5.45
N SER A 108 -22.24 -2.30 4.34
CA SER A 108 -21.59 -1.68 3.18
C SER A 108 -20.96 -0.29 3.44
N TRP A 109 -21.63 0.61 4.16
CA TRP A 109 -21.09 1.97 4.39
C TRP A 109 -19.90 1.99 5.36
N ILE A 110 -19.89 1.10 6.36
CA ILE A 110 -18.77 0.96 7.31
C ILE A 110 -17.56 0.38 6.59
N ALA A 111 -17.77 -0.63 5.74
CA ALA A 111 -16.71 -1.26 4.96
C ALA A 111 -16.09 -0.26 3.96
N ILE A 112 -16.92 0.52 3.25
CA ILE A 112 -16.44 1.57 2.34
C ILE A 112 -15.69 2.64 3.13
N GLY A 113 -16.24 3.07 4.27
CA GLY A 113 -15.60 4.02 5.18
C GLY A 113 -14.23 3.54 5.66
N SER A 114 -14.10 2.26 6.04
CA SER A 114 -12.82 1.69 6.45
C SER A 114 -11.85 1.60 5.28
N ALA A 115 -12.29 1.19 4.09
CA ALA A 115 -11.42 1.17 2.91
C ALA A 115 -10.89 2.57 2.58
N LEU A 116 -11.74 3.60 2.68
CA LEU A 116 -11.36 5.00 2.46
C LEU A 116 -10.38 5.50 3.53
N LEU A 117 -10.61 5.20 4.81
CA LEU A 117 -9.67 5.49 5.89
C LEU A 117 -8.33 4.77 5.67
N GLY A 118 -8.38 3.53 5.17
CA GLY A 118 -7.23 2.75 4.72
C GLY A 118 -6.43 3.49 3.65
N ALA A 119 -7.10 3.97 2.60
CA ALA A 119 -6.51 4.72 1.50
C ALA A 119 -5.87 6.05 1.95
N ILE A 120 -6.57 6.82 2.79
CA ILE A 120 -6.07 8.10 3.33
C ILE A 120 -4.88 7.84 4.26
N GLY A 121 -4.96 6.83 5.13
CA GLY A 121 -3.86 6.44 6.02
C GLY A 121 -2.63 5.98 5.23
N GLN A 122 -2.82 5.27 4.12
CA GLN A 122 -1.74 4.87 3.22
C GLN A 122 -1.11 6.08 2.51
N ALA A 123 -1.92 7.03 2.07
CA ALA A 123 -1.41 8.28 1.51
C ALA A 123 -0.57 9.05 2.54
N PHE A 124 -1.06 9.18 3.78
CA PHE A 124 -0.29 9.78 4.87
C PHE A 124 1.04 9.05 5.12
N VAL A 125 1.03 7.71 5.09
CA VAL A 125 2.25 6.89 5.18
C VAL A 125 3.27 7.26 4.11
N PHE A 126 2.85 7.38 2.85
CA PHE A 126 3.75 7.75 1.75
C PHE A 126 4.33 9.15 1.92
N ILE A 127 3.51 10.11 2.35
CA ILE A 127 3.90 11.47 2.68
C ILE A 127 4.92 11.51 3.83
N SER A 128 4.66 10.78 4.92
CA SER A 128 5.58 10.71 6.05
C SER A 128 6.90 10.06 5.67
N VAL A 129 6.92 9.01 4.85
CA VAL A 129 8.17 8.39 4.35
C VAL A 129 8.98 9.39 3.55
N ARG A 130 8.32 10.15 2.67
CA ARG A 130 8.98 11.19 1.88
C ARG A 130 9.56 12.31 2.76
N LYS A 131 8.84 12.71 3.82
CA LYS A 131 9.32 13.70 4.79
C LYS A 131 10.52 13.17 5.58
N LEU A 132 10.52 11.89 5.93
CA LEU A 132 11.60 11.19 6.63
C LEU A 132 12.73 10.71 5.70
N LYS A 133 12.94 11.34 4.53
CA LYS A 133 14.00 10.95 3.58
C LYS A 133 15.43 11.08 4.12
N SER A 134 15.65 11.88 5.16
CA SER A 134 16.93 12.02 5.86
C SER A 134 17.30 10.79 6.69
N ILE A 135 16.29 10.04 7.15
CA ILE A 135 16.48 8.83 7.95
C ILE A 135 16.75 7.65 7.05
N HIS A 136 17.66 6.77 7.46
CA HIS A 136 17.91 5.53 6.74
C HIS A 136 16.64 4.66 6.65
N PHE A 137 16.23 4.27 5.45
CA PHE A 137 15.01 3.48 5.20
C PHE A 137 14.86 2.26 6.12
N LEU A 138 15.95 1.56 6.43
CA LEU A 138 15.95 0.39 7.33
C LEU A 138 15.43 0.74 8.74
N VAL A 139 15.75 1.94 9.25
CA VAL A 139 15.29 2.41 10.56
C VAL A 139 13.77 2.57 10.54
N ILE A 140 13.23 3.23 9.50
CA ILE A 140 11.79 3.46 9.35
C ILE A 140 11.04 2.13 9.29
N VAL A 141 11.53 1.19 8.47
CA VAL A 141 10.91 -0.14 8.35
C VAL A 141 11.02 -0.92 9.66
N HIS A 142 12.17 -0.89 10.34
CA HIS A 142 12.37 -1.59 11.60
C HIS A 142 11.38 -1.12 12.69
N TYR A 143 11.25 0.19 12.89
CA TYR A 143 10.29 0.74 13.85
C TYR A 143 8.84 0.43 13.47
N PHE A 144 8.51 0.45 12.18
CA PHE A 144 7.17 0.08 11.70
C PHE A 144 6.85 -1.40 11.96
N MET A 145 7.80 -2.30 11.70
CA MET A 145 7.64 -3.73 11.96
C MET A 145 7.51 -4.01 13.46
N LEU A 146 8.34 -3.38 14.30
CA LEU A 146 8.26 -3.52 15.76
C LEU A 146 6.91 -3.01 16.30
N PHE A 147 6.45 -1.84 15.82
CA PHE A 147 5.14 -1.32 16.17
C PHE A 147 4.01 -2.27 15.75
N SER A 148 4.11 -2.85 14.54
CA SER A 148 3.11 -3.77 14.00
C SER A 148 3.08 -5.09 14.78
N VAL A 149 4.22 -5.63 15.18
CA VAL A 149 4.31 -6.83 16.03
C VAL A 149 3.63 -6.57 17.37
N ILE A 150 3.96 -5.47 18.05
CA ILE A 150 3.35 -5.12 19.34
C ILE A 150 1.84 -4.89 19.18
N GLY A 151 1.42 -4.12 18.17
CA GLY A 151 0.01 -3.84 17.90
C GLY A 151 -0.80 -5.09 17.57
N SER A 152 -0.25 -5.98 16.74
CA SER A 152 -0.90 -7.25 16.40
C SER A 152 -1.03 -8.19 17.60
N LEU A 153 -0.01 -8.26 18.46
CA LEU A 153 -0.04 -9.04 19.70
C LEU A 153 -1.09 -8.49 20.67
N LEU A 154 -1.16 -7.17 20.85
CA LEU A 154 -2.18 -6.54 21.68
C LEU A 154 -3.60 -6.80 21.15
N TYR A 155 -3.80 -6.69 19.85
CA TYR A 155 -5.09 -7.00 19.22
C TYR A 155 -5.49 -8.46 19.45
N MET A 156 -4.54 -9.40 19.30
CA MET A 156 -4.76 -10.82 19.53
C MET A 156 -5.17 -11.10 20.98
N VAL A 157 -4.45 -10.55 21.96
CA VAL A 157 -4.71 -10.77 23.40
C VAL A 157 -6.02 -10.13 23.85
N LEU A 158 -6.32 -8.92 23.39
CA LEU A 158 -7.47 -8.15 23.89
C LEU A 158 -8.78 -8.50 23.18
N VAL A 159 -8.73 -8.72 21.86
CA VAL A 159 -9.91 -8.84 20.99
C VAL A 159 -10.20 -10.28 20.61
N GLN A 160 -9.26 -10.95 19.94
CA GLN A 160 -9.48 -12.31 19.41
C GLN A 160 -9.55 -13.35 20.54
N ARG A 161 -8.74 -13.21 21.59
CA ARG A 161 -8.68 -14.09 22.78
C ARG A 161 -8.50 -15.59 22.48
N VAL A 162 -8.27 -15.95 21.22
CA VAL A 162 -8.05 -17.32 20.75
C VAL A 162 -6.78 -17.30 19.90
N PHE A 163 -5.82 -18.12 20.28
CA PHE A 163 -4.59 -18.32 19.54
C PHE A 163 -4.59 -19.73 18.95
N VAL A 164 -4.83 -19.83 17.64
CA VAL A 164 -4.77 -21.10 16.91
C VAL A 164 -3.41 -21.19 16.22
N VAL A 165 -2.62 -22.18 16.62
CA VAL A 165 -1.36 -22.49 15.95
C VAL A 165 -1.66 -23.42 14.77
N PRO A 166 -1.31 -23.05 13.52
CA PRO A 166 -1.47 -23.95 12.39
C PRO A 166 -0.61 -25.21 12.58
N SER A 167 -1.21 -26.38 12.44
CA SER A 167 -0.51 -27.68 12.55
C SER A 167 0.17 -28.10 11.24
N THR A 168 -0.13 -27.44 10.12
CA THR A 168 0.37 -27.81 8.80
C THR A 168 1.67 -27.07 8.45
N THR A 169 2.72 -27.80 8.13
CA THR A 169 4.03 -27.25 7.71
C THR A 169 3.93 -26.31 6.52
N GLY A 170 3.00 -26.58 5.58
CA GLY A 170 2.76 -25.72 4.41
C GLY A 170 2.30 -24.30 4.77
N VAL A 171 1.49 -24.16 5.82
CA VAL A 171 1.03 -22.84 6.28
C VAL A 171 2.20 -22.04 6.87
N TRP A 172 3.07 -22.70 7.64
CA TRP A 172 4.28 -22.06 8.17
C TRP A 172 5.22 -21.58 7.07
N LEU A 173 5.40 -22.38 6.01
CA LEU A 173 6.21 -21.96 4.86
C LEU A 173 5.61 -20.73 4.17
N ALA A 174 4.28 -20.68 3.99
CA ALA A 174 3.60 -19.52 3.41
C ALA A 174 3.71 -18.27 4.31
N VAL A 175 3.59 -18.43 5.63
CA VAL A 175 3.74 -17.32 6.60
C VAL A 175 5.17 -16.76 6.61
N ILE A 176 6.18 -17.64 6.66
CA ILE A 176 7.58 -17.21 6.63
C ILE A 176 7.91 -16.57 5.27
N GLY A 177 7.49 -17.21 4.18
CA GLY A 177 7.69 -16.69 2.82
C GLY A 177 7.08 -15.30 2.65
N SER A 178 5.79 -15.15 2.95
CA SER A 178 5.10 -13.85 2.87
C SER A 178 5.74 -12.80 3.79
N GLY A 179 6.19 -13.17 4.99
CA GLY A 179 6.92 -12.28 5.89
C GLY A 179 8.23 -11.75 5.29
N VAL A 180 9.05 -12.63 4.72
CA VAL A 180 10.32 -12.27 4.07
C VAL A 180 10.07 -11.38 2.84
N PHE A 181 9.17 -11.77 1.94
CA PHE A 181 8.84 -10.98 0.76
C PHE A 181 8.22 -9.62 1.12
N THR A 182 7.37 -9.56 2.15
CA THR A 182 6.80 -8.31 2.64
C THR A 182 7.88 -7.41 3.23
N PHE A 183 8.83 -7.97 4.00
CA PHE A 183 9.93 -7.20 4.55
C PHE A 183 10.80 -6.57 3.45
N VAL A 184 11.22 -7.37 2.46
CA VAL A 184 11.99 -6.88 1.31
C VAL A 184 11.19 -5.84 0.52
N GLY A 185 9.91 -6.12 0.25
CA GLY A 185 9.00 -5.20 -0.43
C GLY A 185 8.85 -3.86 0.29
N GLN A 186 8.71 -3.88 1.62
CA GLN A 186 8.63 -2.67 2.44
C GLN A 186 9.94 -1.87 2.45
N MET A 187 11.11 -2.53 2.42
CA MET A 187 12.39 -1.85 2.28
C MET A 187 12.52 -1.14 0.93
N LEU A 188 12.17 -1.82 -0.16
CA LEU A 188 12.22 -1.26 -1.51
C LEU A 188 11.20 -0.13 -1.68
N LEU A 189 9.98 -0.32 -1.18
CA LEU A 189 8.93 0.71 -1.18
C LEU A 189 9.40 1.94 -0.42
N THR A 190 9.86 1.78 0.82
CA THR A 190 10.32 2.90 1.65
C THR A 190 11.44 3.66 0.97
N LYS A 191 12.44 2.96 0.43
CA LYS A 191 13.54 3.58 -0.32
C LYS A 191 13.03 4.31 -1.57
N GLY A 192 12.10 3.72 -2.33
CA GLY A 192 11.50 4.33 -3.51
C GLY A 192 10.81 5.67 -3.20
N PHE A 193 9.97 5.70 -2.15
CA PHE A 193 9.28 6.92 -1.71
C PHE A 193 10.21 7.96 -1.08
N GLN A 194 11.38 7.57 -0.57
CA GLN A 194 12.39 8.54 -0.12
C GLN A 194 13.11 9.20 -1.30
N LEU A 195 13.37 8.45 -2.36
CA LEU A 195 14.09 8.94 -3.54
C LEU A 195 13.21 9.85 -4.41
N GLU A 196 11.95 9.47 -4.63
CA GLU A 196 11.07 10.15 -5.57
C GLU A 196 10.05 11.08 -4.89
N LYS A 197 9.50 12.04 -5.63
CA LYS A 197 8.32 12.81 -5.19
C LYS A 197 7.17 11.86 -4.86
N ALA A 198 6.45 12.15 -3.79
CA ALA A 198 5.47 11.19 -3.25
C ALA A 198 4.34 10.89 -4.24
N GLY A 199 3.86 11.90 -4.97
CA GLY A 199 2.85 11.72 -6.01
C GLY A 199 3.35 10.85 -7.18
N ILE A 200 4.58 11.07 -7.65
CA ILE A 200 5.14 10.29 -8.77
C ILE A 200 5.35 8.82 -8.34
N ALA A 201 5.93 8.60 -7.15
CA ALA A 201 6.10 7.26 -6.59
C ALA A 201 4.77 6.53 -6.39
N SER A 202 3.72 7.25 -5.99
CA SER A 202 2.43 6.64 -5.75
C SER A 202 1.75 6.15 -7.04
N VAL A 203 1.90 6.85 -8.18
CA VAL A 203 1.37 6.35 -9.47
C VAL A 203 1.99 5.01 -9.84
N MET A 204 3.30 4.85 -9.61
CA MET A 204 4.00 3.61 -9.92
C MET A 204 3.44 2.41 -9.14
N ARG A 205 2.66 2.62 -8.07
CA ARG A 205 1.99 1.55 -7.34
C ARG A 205 0.86 0.91 -8.11
N TYR A 206 0.28 1.56 -9.11
CA TYR A 206 -0.70 0.92 -9.98
C TYR A 206 -0.11 -0.27 -10.76
N LEU A 207 1.21 -0.33 -10.97
CA LEU A 207 1.87 -1.50 -11.56
C LEU A 207 1.71 -2.77 -10.71
N ASP A 208 1.48 -2.65 -9.40
CA ASP A 208 1.25 -3.82 -8.54
C ASP A 208 0.03 -4.61 -9.02
N VAL A 209 -1.02 -3.91 -9.47
CA VAL A 209 -2.25 -4.49 -9.99
C VAL A 209 -1.97 -5.28 -11.26
N VAL A 210 -1.08 -4.77 -12.12
CA VAL A 210 -0.66 -5.46 -13.35
C VAL A 210 0.10 -6.74 -13.01
N CYS A 211 1.03 -6.67 -12.05
CA CYS A 211 1.77 -7.83 -11.57
C CYS A 211 0.85 -8.90 -10.96
N VAL A 212 -0.13 -8.49 -10.15
CA VAL A 212 -1.13 -9.38 -9.56
C VAL A 212 -1.95 -10.06 -10.65
N PHE A 213 -2.47 -9.29 -11.62
CA PHE A 213 -3.20 -9.83 -12.76
C PHE A 213 -2.37 -10.85 -13.58
N MET A 214 -1.08 -10.60 -13.78
CA MET A 214 -0.19 -11.55 -14.45
C MET A 214 -0.02 -12.84 -13.64
N TRP A 215 0.08 -12.75 -12.32
CA TRP A 215 0.14 -13.92 -11.44
C TRP A 215 -1.17 -14.69 -11.40
N ASP A 216 -2.33 -14.03 -11.38
CA ASP A 216 -3.63 -14.69 -11.42
C ASP A 216 -3.78 -15.54 -12.71
N TYR A 217 -3.32 -15.03 -13.84
CA TYR A 217 -3.28 -15.81 -15.08
C TYR A 217 -2.27 -16.97 -15.02
N LEU A 218 -1.02 -16.71 -14.62
CA LEU A 218 0.06 -17.69 -14.71
C LEU A 218 -0.02 -18.80 -13.64
N LEU A 219 -0.43 -18.46 -12.42
CA LEU A 219 -0.43 -19.38 -11.27
C LEU A 219 -1.82 -19.97 -11.01
N LEU A 220 -2.88 -19.16 -11.13
CA LEU A 220 -4.25 -19.60 -10.85
C LEU A 220 -4.99 -20.06 -12.11
N GLY A 221 -4.45 -19.78 -13.30
CA GLY A 221 -5.07 -20.17 -14.57
C GLY A 221 -6.38 -19.42 -14.85
N GLU A 222 -6.58 -18.24 -14.25
CA GLU A 222 -7.80 -17.47 -14.45
C GLU A 222 -7.94 -17.00 -15.90
N LYS A 223 -9.18 -16.93 -16.40
CA LYS A 223 -9.45 -16.50 -17.78
C LYS A 223 -9.16 -15.02 -17.94
N ILE A 224 -8.23 -14.69 -18.84
CA ILE A 224 -7.95 -13.31 -19.24
C ILE A 224 -9.21 -12.71 -19.87
N ASN A 225 -9.64 -11.58 -19.33
CA ASN A 225 -10.71 -10.80 -19.90
C ASN A 225 -10.16 -9.57 -20.63
N TYR A 226 -10.77 -9.23 -21.78
CA TYR A 226 -10.31 -8.15 -22.66
C TYR A 226 -10.12 -6.81 -21.91
N TRP A 227 -11.05 -6.40 -21.04
CA TRP A 227 -10.87 -5.15 -20.29
C TRP A 227 -9.70 -5.17 -19.30
N SER A 228 -9.33 -6.34 -18.79
CA SER A 228 -8.17 -6.43 -17.88
C SER A 228 -6.87 -6.24 -18.64
N VAL A 229 -6.81 -6.71 -19.89
CA VAL A 229 -5.68 -6.42 -20.80
C VAL A 229 -5.61 -4.94 -21.14
N VAL A 230 -6.74 -4.32 -21.49
CA VAL A 230 -6.81 -2.87 -21.78
C VAL A 230 -6.37 -2.05 -20.56
N GLY A 231 -6.89 -2.37 -19.37
CA GLY A 231 -6.52 -1.71 -18.13
C GLY A 231 -5.04 -1.84 -17.80
N ALA A 232 -4.47 -3.03 -17.94
CA ALA A 232 -3.05 -3.27 -17.76
C ALA A 232 -2.20 -2.47 -18.76
N ALA A 233 -2.60 -2.42 -20.03
CA ALA A 233 -1.91 -1.63 -21.06
C ALA A 233 -1.92 -0.12 -20.74
N ILE A 234 -3.04 0.42 -20.24
CA ILE A 234 -3.15 1.82 -19.81
C ILE A 234 -2.17 2.11 -18.67
N ILE A 235 -2.16 1.26 -17.63
CA ILE A 235 -1.26 1.42 -16.47
C ILE A 235 0.20 1.37 -16.92
N CYS A 236 0.59 0.38 -17.73
CA CYS A 236 1.94 0.24 -18.25
C CYS A 236 2.37 1.45 -19.09
N THR A 237 1.48 1.97 -19.94
CA THR A 237 1.76 3.15 -20.78
C THR A 237 1.93 4.40 -19.93
N CYS A 238 1.11 4.60 -18.90
CA CYS A 238 1.25 5.70 -17.96
C CYS A 238 2.57 5.63 -17.19
N ALA A 239 2.92 4.46 -16.67
CA ALA A 239 4.19 4.24 -15.98
C ALA A 239 5.39 4.50 -16.89
N ALA A 240 5.38 3.97 -18.12
CA ALA A 240 6.42 4.21 -19.11
C ALA A 240 6.54 5.70 -19.46
N THR A 241 5.43 6.41 -19.63
CA THR A 241 5.40 7.84 -19.92
C THR A 241 6.05 8.65 -18.79
N ILE A 242 5.73 8.34 -17.53
CA ILE A 242 6.35 9.00 -16.37
C ILE A 242 7.85 8.71 -16.32
N ALA A 243 8.25 7.46 -16.53
CA ALA A 243 9.65 7.05 -16.49
C ALA A 243 10.49 7.71 -17.61
N LEU A 244 9.97 7.74 -18.84
CA LEU A 244 10.64 8.36 -20.00
C LEU A 244 10.72 9.89 -19.86
N ARG A 245 9.64 10.54 -19.43
CA ARG A 245 9.66 12.00 -19.19
C ARG A 245 10.73 12.37 -18.19
N LYS A 246 10.86 11.58 -17.12
CA LYS A 246 11.92 11.77 -16.13
C LYS A 246 13.30 11.59 -16.74
N ALA A 247 13.52 10.57 -17.57
CA ALA A 247 14.81 10.36 -18.24
C ALA A 247 15.22 11.51 -19.17
N HIS A 248 14.26 12.26 -19.73
CA HIS A 248 14.55 13.42 -20.57
C HIS A 248 14.70 14.73 -19.80
N THR A 249 14.26 14.81 -18.54
CA THR A 249 14.33 16.04 -17.71
C THR A 249 15.36 15.99 -16.59
N GLY A 250 15.96 14.82 -16.32
CA GLY A 250 17.04 14.63 -15.35
C GLY A 250 18.41 14.52 -16.01
#